data_AF-V8NRI1-F1
#
_entry.id   AF-V8NRI1-F1
#
_cell.length_a   1.000
_cell.length_b   1.000
_cell.length_c   1.000
_cell.angle_alpha   90.00
_cell.angle_beta   90.00
_cell.angle_gamma   90.00
#
_symmetry.space_group_name_H-M   'P 1'
#
loop_
_entity.id
_entity.type
_entity.pdbx_description
1 polymer ?
#
loop_
_entity_poly.entity_id
_entity_poly.type
_entity_poly.pdbx_seq_one_letter_code
_entity_poly.pdbx_strand_id
1 'polypeptide(L)'
;ERDTELQRSSAREELNAATSKERCLQAPCWVLENVFESPECQRERDSRRGLEKNICFNLYKEEHSRHSTTYKEHAVKVYTLGKILLHTKEMVQKMNLEVIYGDTDSIMINTNLTKLEEVFKLGNKAPAVAQTDAGAICPDPKVRWPSGVGKAAKLEFPFVPPGEDTEEGKREDAGGVTGCGGLFPPLIKSEVNKLYKLLEIDIDGVFKSLLLLKKKKYAALVVEPAGDGKYITKQELKGLDIVRRDWCDLAKETGNYVIGQILSDQSRDEIVENIQRRIIEIGENVTNNLIPVKQYEINKALTKDPQDYPDKKSLPHVHVALWMNSQEGRKLKAGDTVSYVICQRAYAPEQLKKQGNLTIDVQYYLLQQIHPVVARICEPIDGIDSVLIATWLGVDPSQFKLHQHYHKDEKYDLFGGPIQQTDEEKYKDCKRFKFACPKCGTENIYDNVFRYLSGKFKASVLCCNPEGCNENLLNYSMQINNKLILDIRGFMKKYYCVSNL
;
A
#
# COMPACT_ATOMS: atom_id res chain seq x y z
N GLU A 1 3.23 38.46 -12.25
CA GLU A 1 2.04 39.28 -11.93
C GLU A 1 1.13 39.49 -13.15
N ARG A 2 1.62 40.03 -14.28
CA ARG A 2 0.79 40.18 -15.50
C ARG A 2 0.33 38.86 -16.16
N ASP A 3 1.17 37.82 -16.19
CA ASP A 3 0.78 36.53 -16.80
C ASP A 3 -0.22 35.72 -15.96
N THR A 4 -0.15 35.86 -14.62
CA THR A 4 -1.12 35.28 -13.68
C THR A 4 -2.48 35.95 -13.74
N GLU A 5 -2.55 37.21 -14.17
CA GLU A 5 -3.79 37.96 -14.30
C GLU A 5 -4.53 37.59 -15.60
N LEU A 6 -3.77 37.32 -16.68
CA LEU A 6 -4.27 36.79 -17.95
C LEU A 6 -4.80 35.35 -17.84
N GLN A 7 -4.18 34.50 -17.03
CA GLN A 7 -4.71 33.15 -16.79
C GLN A 7 -5.98 33.16 -15.93
N ARG A 8 -6.08 34.08 -14.97
CA ARG A 8 -7.30 34.27 -14.14
C ARG A 8 -8.45 34.89 -14.94
N SER A 9 -8.18 35.75 -15.92
CA SER A 9 -9.22 36.29 -16.81
C SER A 9 -9.75 35.22 -17.78
N SER A 10 -8.86 34.39 -18.33
CA SER A 10 -9.23 33.28 -19.21
C SER A 10 -10.07 32.21 -18.49
N ALA A 11 -9.71 31.85 -17.26
CA ALA A 11 -10.51 30.92 -16.44
C ALA A 11 -11.88 31.51 -16.04
N ARG A 12 -11.99 32.83 -15.86
CA ARG A 12 -13.27 33.52 -15.61
C ARG A 12 -14.15 33.58 -16.85
N GLU A 13 -13.56 33.74 -18.04
CA GLU A 13 -14.30 33.69 -19.30
C GLU A 13 -14.81 32.28 -19.61
N GLU A 14 -14.05 31.23 -19.30
CA GLU A 14 -14.51 29.84 -19.43
C GLU A 14 -15.63 29.50 -18.43
N LEU A 15 -15.55 29.99 -17.18
CA LEU A 15 -16.61 29.84 -16.18
C LEU A 15 -17.89 30.61 -16.59
N ASN A 16 -17.75 31.79 -17.19
CA ASN A 16 -18.87 32.58 -17.72
C ASN A 16 -19.47 31.99 -19.01
N ALA A 17 -18.65 31.33 -19.84
CA ALA A 17 -19.13 30.58 -21.00
C ALA A 17 -19.93 29.34 -20.56
N ALA A 18 -19.50 28.67 -19.48
CA ALA A 18 -20.24 27.55 -18.87
C ALA A 18 -21.59 27.99 -18.27
N THR A 19 -21.67 29.18 -17.65
CA THR A 19 -22.94 29.74 -17.16
C THR A 19 -23.83 30.33 -18.26
N SER A 20 -23.29 30.78 -19.40
CA SER A 20 -24.13 31.25 -20.52
C SER A 20 -24.88 30.13 -21.26
N LYS A 21 -24.37 28.88 -21.20
CA LYS A 21 -25.10 27.68 -21.67
C LYS A 21 -26.25 27.27 -20.74
N GLU A 22 -26.38 27.87 -19.55
CA GLU A 22 -27.50 27.62 -18.62
C GLU A 22 -28.83 28.23 -19.10
N ARG A 23 -28.84 29.05 -20.16
CA ARG A 23 -30.07 29.68 -20.68
C ARG A 23 -30.97 28.80 -21.56
N CYS A 24 -30.53 27.60 -21.95
CA CYS A 24 -31.35 26.68 -22.78
C CYS A 24 -32.07 25.57 -21.99
N LEU A 25 -32.02 25.54 -20.65
CA LEU A 25 -32.65 24.47 -19.85
C LEU A 25 -33.71 24.96 -18.85
N GLN A 26 -34.18 26.21 -18.97
CA GLN A 26 -35.40 26.66 -18.27
C GLN A 26 -36.65 26.20 -19.03
N ALA A 27 -36.95 24.90 -18.95
CA ALA A 27 -38.30 24.38 -19.13
C ALA A 27 -38.73 23.75 -17.79
N PRO A 28 -39.95 24.00 -17.29
CA PRO A 28 -40.37 23.56 -15.97
C PRO A 28 -40.72 22.07 -16.03
N CYS A 29 -39.80 21.20 -15.60
CA CYS A 29 -40.11 19.81 -15.28
C CYS A 29 -40.17 19.68 -13.76
N TRP A 30 -41.11 20.39 -13.14
CA TRP A 30 -41.63 20.03 -11.82
C TRP A 30 -42.91 19.24 -12.08
N VAL A 31 -43.05 18.12 -11.38
CA VAL A 31 -44.07 17.08 -11.54
C VAL A 31 -43.67 16.01 -12.57
N LEU A 32 -42.88 15.03 -12.10
CA LEU A 32 -43.21 13.60 -12.16
C LEU A 32 -42.17 12.82 -11.33
N GLU A 33 -42.69 12.05 -10.39
CA GLU A 33 -41.95 11.13 -9.51
C GLU A 33 -41.14 10.11 -10.34
N ASN A 34 -39.92 9.81 -9.88
CA ASN A 34 -39.12 8.63 -10.22
C ASN A 34 -39.01 8.29 -11.73
N VAL A 35 -38.18 9.01 -12.47
CA VAL A 35 -37.84 8.62 -13.86
C VAL A 35 -36.33 8.43 -14.00
N PHE A 36 -35.96 7.20 -14.35
CA PHE A 36 -34.64 6.72 -14.73
C PHE A 36 -33.79 7.79 -15.43
N GLU A 37 -32.71 8.19 -14.79
CA GLU A 37 -31.64 8.94 -15.44
C GLU A 37 -30.97 8.08 -16.51
N SER A 38 -30.73 8.64 -17.69
CA SER A 38 -30.02 7.88 -18.73
C SER A 38 -28.57 7.60 -18.26
N PRO A 39 -28.01 6.40 -18.53
CA PRO A 39 -26.61 6.09 -18.20
C PRO A 39 -25.59 7.06 -18.83
N GLU A 40 -25.97 7.78 -19.88
CA GLU A 40 -25.16 8.83 -20.50
C GLU A 40 -25.17 10.12 -19.68
N CYS A 41 -26.34 10.58 -19.21
CA CYS A 41 -26.44 11.77 -18.38
C CYS A 41 -25.74 11.58 -17.02
N GLN A 42 -25.84 10.37 -16.44
CA GLN A 42 -25.11 10.01 -15.22
C GLN A 42 -23.59 10.04 -15.45
N ARG A 43 -23.09 9.46 -16.56
CA ARG A 43 -21.67 9.49 -16.92
C ARG A 43 -21.16 10.93 -17.14
N GLU A 44 -21.95 11.79 -17.77
CA GLU A 44 -21.57 13.19 -18.01
C GLU A 44 -21.49 13.96 -16.70
N ARG A 45 -22.47 13.79 -15.81
CA ARG A 45 -22.44 14.40 -14.48
C ARG A 45 -21.25 13.92 -13.64
N ASP A 46 -20.98 12.62 -13.62
CA ASP A 46 -19.86 12.05 -12.89
C ASP A 46 -18.51 12.56 -13.45
N SER A 47 -18.42 12.70 -14.77
CA SER A 47 -17.25 13.30 -15.44
C SER A 47 -17.07 14.77 -15.05
N ARG A 48 -18.15 15.56 -15.00
CA ARG A 48 -18.11 16.96 -14.57
C ARG A 48 -17.70 17.11 -13.11
N ARG A 49 -18.30 16.33 -12.20
CA ARG A 49 -17.90 16.29 -10.78
C ARG A 49 -16.45 15.88 -10.60
N GLY A 50 -15.97 14.92 -11.41
CA GLY A 50 -14.57 14.51 -11.44
C GLY A 50 -13.64 15.65 -11.89
N LEU A 51 -14.03 16.42 -12.91
CA LEU A 51 -13.27 17.58 -13.36
C LEU A 51 -13.19 18.67 -12.28
N GLU A 52 -14.31 19.02 -11.65
CA GLU A 52 -14.37 20.01 -10.56
C GLU A 52 -13.46 19.60 -9.38
N LYS A 53 -13.53 18.33 -8.97
CA LYS A 53 -12.61 17.77 -7.96
C LYS A 53 -11.14 17.87 -8.38
N ASN A 54 -10.83 17.54 -9.64
CA ASN A 54 -9.46 17.62 -10.17
C ASN A 54 -8.95 19.06 -10.22
N ILE A 55 -9.79 20.04 -10.55
CA ILE A 55 -9.42 21.47 -10.53
C ILE A 55 -9.04 21.88 -9.10
N CYS A 56 -9.88 21.58 -8.11
CA CYS A 56 -9.56 21.87 -6.71
C CYS A 56 -8.26 21.19 -6.25
N PHE A 57 -8.05 19.93 -6.63
CA PHE A 57 -6.83 19.20 -6.28
C PHE A 57 -5.58 19.76 -6.99
N ASN A 58 -5.71 20.19 -8.24
CA ASN A 58 -4.61 20.80 -8.99
C ASN A 58 -4.25 22.17 -8.41
N LEU A 59 -5.23 23.01 -8.06
CA LEU A 59 -5.00 24.27 -7.34
C LEU A 59 -4.24 24.02 -6.03
N TYR A 60 -4.69 23.02 -5.25
CA TYR A 60 -3.98 22.58 -4.06
C TYR A 60 -2.53 22.15 -4.38
N LYS A 61 -2.31 21.35 -5.43
CA LYS A 61 -1.00 20.83 -5.81
C LYS A 61 -0.04 21.91 -6.34
N GLU A 62 -0.55 22.88 -7.09
CA GLU A 62 0.22 24.03 -7.58
C GLU A 62 0.73 24.87 -6.41
N GLU A 63 -0.14 25.15 -5.42
CA GLU A 63 0.22 25.87 -4.20
C GLU A 63 1.25 25.09 -3.34
N HIS A 64 1.25 23.75 -3.44
CA HIS A 64 2.22 22.85 -2.77
C HIS A 64 3.52 22.60 -3.55
N SER A 65 3.67 23.14 -4.77
CA SER A 65 4.91 23.00 -5.51
C SER A 65 6.05 23.72 -4.79
N ARG A 66 7.26 23.13 -4.75
CA ARG A 66 8.45 23.78 -4.17
C ARG A 66 8.82 25.11 -4.84
N HIS A 67 8.27 25.36 -6.03
CA HIS A 67 8.44 26.59 -6.79
C HIS A 67 7.36 27.64 -6.47
N SER A 68 6.38 27.31 -5.62
CA SER A 68 5.33 28.25 -5.18
C SER A 68 5.83 29.14 -4.05
N THR A 69 5.45 30.42 -4.10
CA THR A 69 5.74 31.40 -3.05
C THR A 69 4.97 31.15 -1.74
N THR A 70 3.92 30.32 -1.76
CA THR A 70 3.05 30.02 -0.60
C THR A 70 3.36 28.67 0.09
N TYR A 71 4.43 27.97 -0.34
CA TYR A 71 4.75 26.61 0.11
C TYR A 71 4.82 26.43 1.64
N LYS A 72 5.34 27.41 2.39
CA LYS A 72 5.51 27.33 3.85
C LYS A 72 4.19 27.32 4.62
N GLU A 73 3.20 28.11 4.18
CA GLU A 73 1.87 28.17 4.82
C GLU A 73 1.08 26.87 4.60
N HIS A 74 1.37 26.18 3.49
CA HIS A 74 0.69 24.95 3.08
C HIS A 74 1.20 23.70 3.80
N ALA A 75 2.51 23.63 4.11
CA ALA A 75 3.06 22.58 4.95
C ALA A 75 2.38 22.52 6.34
N VAL A 76 2.01 23.67 6.90
CA VAL A 76 1.27 23.76 8.17
C VAL A 76 -0.13 23.17 8.04
N LYS A 77 -0.83 23.39 6.91
CA LYS A 77 -2.17 22.82 6.65
C LYS A 77 -2.15 21.29 6.56
N VAL A 78 -1.15 20.71 5.90
CA VAL A 78 -0.96 19.24 5.86
C VAL A 78 -0.76 18.67 7.26
N TYR A 79 0.04 19.36 8.07
CA TYR A 79 0.28 18.94 9.45
C TYR A 79 -0.99 19.01 10.31
N THR A 80 -1.83 20.04 10.12
CA THR A 80 -3.13 20.12 10.81
C THR A 80 -4.09 19.00 10.42
N LEU A 81 -4.14 18.60 9.14
CA LEU A 81 -4.94 17.45 8.71
C LEU A 81 -4.45 16.14 9.35
N GLY A 82 -3.14 15.94 9.42
CA GLY A 82 -2.56 14.78 10.11
C GLY A 82 -2.93 14.72 11.60
N LYS A 83 -2.99 15.87 12.29
CA LYS A 83 -3.45 15.95 13.68
C LYS A 83 -4.93 15.59 13.83
N ILE A 84 -5.78 16.03 12.91
CA ILE A 84 -7.21 15.68 12.89
C ILE A 84 -7.38 14.17 12.75
N LEU A 85 -6.64 13.53 11.83
CA LEU A 85 -6.69 12.08 11.65
C LEU A 85 -6.28 11.32 12.92
N LEU A 86 -5.23 11.77 13.61
CA LEU A 86 -4.78 11.15 14.86
C LEU A 86 -5.84 11.29 15.97
N HIS A 87 -6.45 12.47 16.09
CA HIS A 87 -7.53 12.71 17.05
C HIS A 87 -8.75 11.82 16.76
N THR A 88 -9.14 11.67 15.49
CA THR A 88 -10.21 10.77 15.07
C THR A 88 -9.89 9.31 15.40
N LYS A 89 -8.65 8.86 15.17
CA LYS A 89 -8.20 7.52 15.57
C LYS A 89 -8.36 7.30 17.07
N GLU A 90 -7.86 8.21 17.89
CA GLU A 90 -7.96 8.11 19.35
C GLU A 90 -9.42 8.07 19.83
N MET A 91 -10.29 8.88 19.23
CA MET A 91 -11.72 8.86 19.53
C MET A 91 -12.34 7.50 19.21
N VAL A 92 -12.07 6.94 18.03
CA VAL A 92 -12.59 5.62 17.63
C VAL A 92 -12.08 4.52 18.56
N GLN A 93 -10.80 4.58 18.96
CA GLN A 93 -10.23 3.64 19.93
C GLN A 93 -10.85 3.75 21.32
N LYS A 94 -11.21 4.97 21.78
CA LYS A 94 -11.97 5.18 23.03
C LYS A 94 -13.40 4.62 22.97
N MET A 95 -13.96 4.44 21.77
CA MET A 95 -15.25 3.78 21.55
C MET A 95 -15.14 2.25 21.49
N ASN A 96 -14.00 1.67 21.88
CA ASN A 96 -13.69 0.23 21.81
C ASN A 96 -13.78 -0.35 20.39
N LEU A 97 -13.48 0.46 19.37
CA LEU A 97 -13.39 0.00 17.99
C LEU A 97 -11.93 -0.10 17.54
N GLU A 98 -11.64 -1.14 16.77
CA GLU A 98 -10.30 -1.41 16.28
C GLU A 98 -10.05 -0.65 14.96
N VAL A 99 -9.08 0.27 14.99
CA VAL A 99 -8.61 0.96 13.78
C VAL A 99 -7.48 0.14 13.16
N ILE A 100 -7.74 -0.44 11.99
CA ILE A 100 -6.79 -1.33 11.29
C ILE A 100 -5.89 -0.60 10.30
N TYR A 101 -6.35 0.55 9.76
CA TYR A 101 -5.59 1.33 8.79
C TYR A 101 -6.04 2.79 8.76
N GLY A 102 -5.15 3.67 8.30
CA GLY A 102 -5.48 5.06 7.98
C GLY A 102 -4.48 5.67 7.01
N ASP A 103 -4.97 6.50 6.09
CA ASP A 103 -4.17 7.20 5.08
C ASP A 103 -4.73 8.60 4.86
N THR A 104 -3.90 9.63 5.10
CA THR A 104 -4.13 11.06 4.86
C THR A 104 -5.45 11.64 5.40
N ASP A 105 -6.59 11.21 4.88
CA ASP A 105 -7.96 11.63 5.14
C ASP A 105 -8.95 10.46 5.36
N SER A 106 -8.47 9.22 5.36
CA SER A 106 -9.27 8.00 5.49
C SER A 106 -8.87 7.18 6.72
N ILE A 107 -9.85 6.49 7.31
CA ILE A 107 -9.68 5.55 8.42
C ILE A 107 -10.48 4.27 8.13
N MET A 108 -9.86 3.11 8.38
CA MET A 108 -10.53 1.81 8.26
C MET A 108 -10.70 1.22 9.64
N ILE A 109 -11.91 0.76 9.92
CA ILE A 109 -12.33 0.27 11.22
C ILE A 109 -12.80 -1.17 11.06
N ASN A 110 -12.23 -2.07 11.86
CA ASN A 110 -12.73 -3.42 11.96
C ASN A 110 -13.92 -3.45 12.91
N THR A 111 -15.10 -3.76 12.39
CA THR A 111 -16.34 -3.79 13.17
C THR A 111 -16.58 -5.14 13.84
N ASN A 112 -15.99 -6.24 13.33
CA ASN A 112 -16.29 -7.62 13.73
C ASN A 112 -17.80 -7.97 13.67
N LEU A 113 -18.59 -7.23 12.88
CA LEU A 113 -20.03 -7.45 12.71
C LEU A 113 -20.32 -8.10 11.36
N THR A 114 -21.23 -9.07 11.36
CA THR A 114 -21.66 -9.78 10.14
C THR A 114 -22.87 -9.15 9.47
N LYS A 115 -23.68 -8.40 10.22
CA LYS A 115 -24.90 -7.77 9.72
C LYS A 115 -24.61 -6.37 9.19
N LEU A 116 -24.88 -6.17 7.91
CA LEU A 116 -24.65 -4.90 7.21
C LEU A 116 -25.42 -3.72 7.83
N GLU A 117 -26.65 -3.95 8.30
CA GLU A 117 -27.44 -2.90 8.95
C GLU A 117 -26.81 -2.39 10.24
N GLU A 118 -26.22 -3.27 11.05
CA GLU A 118 -25.56 -2.90 12.31
C GLU A 118 -24.26 -2.14 12.01
N VAL A 119 -23.54 -2.52 10.95
CA VAL A 119 -22.37 -1.78 10.45
C VAL A 119 -22.74 -0.36 10.01
N PHE A 120 -23.80 -0.21 9.22
CA PHE A 120 -24.26 1.12 8.82
C PHE A 120 -24.82 1.91 10.00
N LYS A 121 -25.48 1.28 10.97
CA LYS A 121 -25.92 1.97 12.20
C LYS A 121 -24.72 2.44 13.02
N LEU A 122 -23.66 1.66 13.13
CA LEU A 122 -22.43 2.05 13.82
C LEU A 122 -21.74 3.24 13.13
N GLY A 123 -21.70 3.23 11.79
CA GLY A 123 -21.09 4.28 10.99
C GLY A 123 -21.92 5.56 10.91
N ASN A 124 -23.24 5.45 10.74
CA ASN A 124 -24.14 6.57 10.51
C ASN A 124 -24.71 7.15 11.79
N LYS A 125 -25.34 8.31 11.67
CA LYS A 125 -26.31 8.82 12.65
C LYS A 125 -27.44 7.78 12.80
N ALA A 126 -27.97 7.57 14.01
CA ALA A 126 -29.13 6.71 14.24
C ALA A 126 -30.20 7.02 13.17
N PRO A 127 -30.86 6.01 12.58
CA PRO A 127 -31.97 6.29 11.69
C PRO A 127 -32.98 7.07 12.52
N ALA A 128 -33.27 8.30 12.08
CA ALA A 128 -34.49 8.96 12.49
C ALA A 128 -35.60 8.00 12.05
N VAL A 129 -36.16 7.26 13.00
CA VAL A 129 -37.42 6.58 12.80
C VAL A 129 -38.36 7.66 12.32
N ALA A 130 -38.81 7.54 11.07
CA ALA A 130 -39.93 8.31 10.59
C ALA A 130 -41.13 7.90 11.44
N GLN A 131 -41.33 8.60 12.56
CA GLN A 131 -42.63 8.67 13.17
C GLN A 131 -43.51 9.40 12.17
N THR A 132 -44.32 8.62 11.47
CA THR A 132 -45.56 9.10 10.87
C THR A 132 -46.47 9.50 12.02
N ASP A 133 -46.25 10.70 12.56
CA ASP A 133 -47.21 11.33 13.45
C ASP A 133 -47.87 12.49 12.69
N ALA A 134 -49.18 12.34 12.61
CA ALA A 134 -50.10 13.21 11.93
C ALA A 134 -50.10 14.63 12.53
N GLY A 135 -50.27 15.62 11.65
CA GLY A 135 -50.95 16.87 11.95
C GLY A 135 -50.29 17.80 12.96
N ALA A 136 -49.40 18.67 12.49
CA ALA A 136 -49.19 19.98 13.12
C ALA A 136 -48.96 21.05 12.03
N ILE A 137 -49.89 22.00 12.00
CA ILE A 137 -49.96 23.15 11.12
C ILE A 137 -48.80 24.11 11.47
N CYS A 138 -47.96 24.46 10.50
CA CYS A 138 -46.98 25.54 10.61
C CYS A 138 -47.67 26.92 10.58
N PRO A 139 -47.34 27.86 11.48
CA PRO A 139 -47.57 29.27 11.21
C PRO A 139 -46.35 29.87 10.48
N ASP A 140 -46.60 30.49 9.33
CA ASP A 140 -45.65 31.36 8.62
C ASP A 140 -45.12 32.49 9.55
N PRO A 141 -43.85 32.89 9.39
CA PRO A 141 -43.47 34.26 9.65
C PRO A 141 -42.97 34.93 8.36
N LYS A 142 -43.83 35.77 7.79
CA LYS A 142 -43.41 36.91 6.96
C LYS A 142 -42.45 37.78 7.79
N VAL A 143 -41.19 37.88 7.39
CA VAL A 143 -40.35 39.03 7.80
C VAL A 143 -39.61 39.60 6.59
N ARG A 144 -39.81 40.90 6.46
CA ARG A 144 -39.45 41.83 5.38
C ARG A 144 -37.99 42.27 5.53
N TRP A 145 -37.24 42.29 4.43
CA TRP A 145 -35.91 42.92 4.36
C TRP A 145 -36.01 44.45 4.41
N PRO A 146 -35.14 45.16 5.16
CA PRO A 146 -34.79 46.53 4.86
C PRO A 146 -33.43 46.60 4.16
N SER A 147 -33.44 47.32 3.06
CA SER A 147 -32.32 47.82 2.28
C SER A 147 -31.48 48.86 3.06
N GLY A 148 -30.15 48.80 2.92
CA GLY A 148 -29.36 50.02 2.80
C GLY A 148 -28.11 50.18 3.68
N VAL A 149 -27.01 50.45 2.97
CA VAL A 149 -25.83 51.27 3.34
C VAL A 149 -24.71 50.57 4.12
N GLY A 150 -23.50 50.68 3.56
CA GLY A 150 -22.32 49.95 3.97
C GLY A 150 -21.50 50.61 5.08
N LYS A 151 -20.51 49.85 5.55
CA LYS A 151 -19.13 50.28 5.85
C LYS A 151 -18.33 49.06 6.31
N ALA A 152 -17.05 49.09 5.97
CA ALA A 152 -16.06 48.08 6.33
C ALA A 152 -15.94 47.90 7.85
N ALA A 153 -15.81 46.65 8.29
CA ALA A 153 -15.37 46.32 9.64
C ALA A 153 -14.28 45.24 9.58
N LYS A 154 -13.07 45.69 9.89
CA LYS A 154 -11.90 44.91 10.25
C LYS A 154 -12.18 44.32 11.64
N LEU A 155 -12.12 43.00 11.79
CA LEU A 155 -12.21 42.33 13.10
C LEU A 155 -11.06 41.34 13.23
N GLU A 156 -10.09 41.76 14.03
CA GLU A 156 -8.97 40.98 14.55
C GLU A 156 -9.51 39.95 15.57
N PHE A 157 -9.05 38.71 15.47
CA PHE A 157 -9.38 37.65 16.42
C PHE A 157 -8.38 37.66 17.59
N PRO A 158 -8.82 37.67 18.86
CA PRO A 158 -7.93 37.31 19.95
C PRO A 158 -7.84 35.78 20.06
N PHE A 159 -6.60 35.32 20.08
CA PHE A 159 -6.14 33.98 20.40
C PHE A 159 -6.40 33.68 21.88
N VAL A 160 -7.04 32.55 22.20
CA VAL A 160 -7.17 32.04 23.58
C VAL A 160 -6.59 30.62 23.62
N PRO A 161 -5.48 30.38 24.33
CA PRO A 161 -4.94 29.04 24.53
C PRO A 161 -5.74 28.25 25.59
N PRO A 162 -5.66 26.90 25.62
CA PRO A 162 -6.39 26.08 26.58
C PRO A 162 -5.76 26.19 27.98
N GLY A 163 -6.59 26.48 28.98
CA GLY A 163 -6.21 26.55 30.39
C GLY A 163 -6.32 25.21 31.11
N GLU A 164 -5.40 25.04 32.05
CA GLU A 164 -5.11 23.89 32.93
C GLU A 164 -6.21 23.54 33.94
N ASP A 165 -6.07 22.32 34.47
CA ASP A 165 -6.86 21.63 35.48
C ASP A 165 -7.17 22.46 36.75
N THR A 166 -8.34 22.21 37.34
CA THR A 166 -8.52 22.35 38.80
C THR A 166 -9.66 21.44 39.27
N GLU A 167 -9.33 20.60 40.26
CA GLU A 167 -10.26 19.82 41.07
C GLU A 167 -11.20 20.73 41.86
N GLU A 168 -12.47 20.34 42.01
CA GLU A 168 -13.18 20.49 43.28
C GLU A 168 -14.44 19.61 43.30
N GLY A 169 -14.55 18.78 44.34
CA GLY A 169 -15.63 17.83 44.53
C GLY A 169 -16.88 18.43 45.14
N LYS A 170 -18.04 17.90 44.75
CA LYS A 170 -19.24 17.88 45.59
C LYS A 170 -19.95 16.53 45.45
N ARG A 171 -20.07 15.87 46.60
CA ARG A 171 -20.98 14.74 46.86
C ARG A 171 -22.41 15.27 46.93
N GLU A 172 -23.33 14.62 46.21
CA GLU A 172 -24.72 14.47 46.65
C GLU A 172 -25.20 13.07 46.24
N ASP A 173 -25.50 12.25 47.24
CA ASP A 173 -26.17 10.95 47.14
C ASP A 173 -27.69 11.16 47.06
N ALA A 174 -28.36 10.50 46.09
CA ALA A 174 -29.74 10.03 46.23
C ALA A 174 -30.13 9.02 45.13
N GLY A 175 -30.08 7.73 45.50
CA GLY A 175 -31.12 6.71 45.27
C GLY A 175 -31.69 6.41 43.87
N GLY A 176 -31.47 5.16 43.42
CA GLY A 176 -32.59 4.26 43.13
C GLY A 176 -32.92 3.88 41.67
N VAL A 177 -32.42 2.70 41.27
CA VAL A 177 -33.07 1.64 40.45
C VAL A 177 -33.68 2.01 39.08
N THR A 178 -33.09 1.46 38.00
CA THR A 178 -33.71 0.54 37.00
C THR A 178 -33.06 0.69 35.62
N GLY A 179 -32.82 -0.43 34.95
CA GLY A 179 -32.68 -0.48 33.49
C GLY A 179 -31.28 -0.75 32.95
N CYS A 180 -30.94 -2.04 32.82
CA CYS A 180 -29.93 -2.50 31.86
C CYS A 180 -30.39 -2.18 30.43
N GLY A 181 -30.17 -0.95 29.97
CA GLY A 181 -30.19 -0.60 28.56
C GLY A 181 -28.81 -0.86 27.99
N GLY A 182 -28.68 -1.86 27.13
CA GLY A 182 -27.45 -2.08 26.38
C GLY A 182 -27.09 -0.79 25.65
N LEU A 183 -25.97 -0.17 26.04
CA LEU A 183 -25.43 0.99 25.35
C LEU A 183 -25.15 0.57 23.90
N PHE A 184 -25.99 1.04 22.98
CA PHE A 184 -25.59 1.08 21.59
C PHE A 184 -24.33 1.94 21.50
N PRO A 185 -23.24 1.45 20.87
CA PRO A 185 -22.02 2.22 20.73
C PRO A 185 -22.30 3.55 20.03
N PRO A 186 -21.63 4.64 20.45
CA PRO A 186 -21.82 5.95 19.85
C PRO A 186 -21.49 5.96 18.36
N LEU A 187 -22.27 6.74 17.63
CA LEU A 187 -22.31 6.80 16.18
C LEU A 187 -21.13 7.63 15.66
N ILE A 188 -20.17 6.98 14.99
CA ILE A 188 -18.83 7.53 14.72
C ILE A 188 -18.91 8.84 13.93
N LYS A 189 -19.65 8.84 12.81
CA LYS A 189 -19.82 10.04 11.97
C LYS A 189 -20.37 11.23 12.75
N SER A 190 -21.34 10.97 13.62
CA SER A 190 -22.00 12.04 14.37
C SER A 190 -21.10 12.66 15.44
N GLU A 191 -20.22 11.87 16.04
CA GLU A 191 -19.34 12.35 17.10
C GLU A 191 -18.17 13.15 16.54
N VAL A 192 -17.60 12.68 15.42
CA VAL A 192 -16.51 13.38 14.74
C VAL A 192 -17.00 14.70 14.14
N ASN A 193 -18.18 14.71 13.50
CA ASN A 193 -18.70 15.91 12.83
C ASN A 193 -19.16 17.01 13.82
N LYS A 194 -19.39 16.69 15.11
CA LYS A 194 -19.66 17.72 16.14
C LYS A 194 -18.46 18.63 16.40
N LEU A 195 -17.25 18.14 16.14
CA LEU A 195 -16.02 18.86 16.47
C LEU A 195 -15.64 19.93 15.44
N TYR A 196 -16.17 19.83 14.22
CA TYR A 196 -15.73 20.64 13.09
C TYR A 196 -16.92 21.31 12.40
N LYS A 197 -16.74 22.55 11.93
CA LYS A 197 -17.82 23.34 11.31
C LYS A 197 -17.98 23.12 9.80
N LEU A 198 -16.87 22.84 9.11
CA LEU A 198 -16.81 22.72 7.64
C LEU A 198 -16.24 21.37 7.19
N LEU A 199 -15.51 20.68 8.05
CA LEU A 199 -14.92 19.38 7.76
C LEU A 199 -15.88 18.31 8.24
N GLU A 200 -16.27 17.42 7.34
CA GLU A 200 -17.15 16.30 7.64
C GLU A 200 -16.47 15.00 7.25
N ILE A 201 -16.59 13.98 8.11
CA ILE A 201 -16.27 12.60 7.77
C ILE A 201 -17.53 11.92 7.23
N ASP A 202 -17.35 11.06 6.24
CA ASP A 202 -18.43 10.25 5.67
C ASP A 202 -17.99 8.79 5.49
N ILE A 203 -18.98 7.91 5.31
CA ILE A 203 -18.76 6.50 5.01
C ILE A 203 -18.52 6.36 3.51
N ASP A 204 -17.29 6.04 3.13
CA ASP A 204 -16.94 5.81 1.72
C ASP A 204 -17.46 4.45 1.22
N GLY A 205 -17.38 3.41 2.06
CA GLY A 205 -17.89 2.08 1.73
C GLY A 205 -17.69 1.07 2.86
N VAL A 206 -18.26 -0.11 2.68
CA VAL A 206 -18.09 -1.26 3.57
C VAL A 206 -17.36 -2.36 2.80
N PHE A 207 -16.32 -2.92 3.41
CA PHE A 207 -15.61 -4.08 2.87
C PHE A 207 -16.10 -5.35 3.56
N LYS A 208 -16.48 -6.36 2.78
CA LYS A 208 -16.80 -7.70 3.29
C LYS A 208 -15.54 -8.44 3.75
N SER A 209 -14.50 -8.39 2.91
CA SER A 209 -13.20 -9.02 3.14
C SER A 209 -12.12 -8.02 2.77
N LEU A 210 -11.06 -7.94 3.57
CA LEU A 210 -9.93 -7.03 3.36
C LEU A 210 -8.61 -7.78 3.58
N LEU A 211 -7.75 -7.74 2.57
CA LEU A 211 -6.36 -8.17 2.64
C LEU A 211 -5.46 -6.92 2.65
N LEU A 212 -5.01 -6.53 3.83
CA LEU A 212 -4.09 -5.41 4.03
C LEU A 212 -2.65 -5.92 4.05
N LEU A 213 -1.83 -5.50 3.08
CA LEU A 213 -0.43 -5.93 2.98
C LEU A 213 0.53 -4.90 3.59
N LYS A 214 0.53 -3.69 3.03
CA LYS A 214 1.39 -2.57 3.44
C LYS A 214 0.63 -1.26 3.26
N LYS A 215 1.24 -0.15 3.70
CA LYS A 215 0.71 1.20 3.45
C LYS A 215 0.39 1.39 1.96
N LYS A 216 -0.82 1.85 1.66
CA LYS A 216 -1.36 2.06 0.31
C LYS A 216 -1.43 0.79 -0.57
N LYS A 217 -1.36 -0.40 0.03
CA LYS A 217 -1.39 -1.69 -0.68
C LYS A 217 -2.41 -2.63 -0.03
N TYR A 218 -3.60 -2.74 -0.64
CA TYR A 218 -4.66 -3.61 -0.16
C TYR A 218 -5.53 -4.16 -1.30
N ALA A 219 -6.18 -5.28 -1.03
CA ALA A 219 -7.26 -5.85 -1.83
C ALA A 219 -8.50 -5.98 -0.95
N ALA A 220 -9.67 -5.64 -1.46
CA ALA A 220 -10.90 -5.76 -0.70
C ALA A 220 -12.09 -6.15 -1.58
N LEU A 221 -13.13 -6.71 -0.95
CA LEU A 221 -14.46 -6.86 -1.55
C LEU A 221 -15.37 -5.73 -1.05
N VAL A 222 -15.62 -4.75 -1.91
CA VAL A 222 -16.55 -3.65 -1.67
C VAL A 222 -17.98 -4.17 -1.73
N VAL A 223 -18.79 -3.78 -0.76
CA VAL A 223 -20.21 -4.13 -0.68
C VAL A 223 -21.03 -3.02 -1.33
N GLU A 224 -21.67 -3.33 -2.46
CA GLU A 224 -22.62 -2.45 -3.15
C GLU A 224 -24.06 -2.91 -2.81
N PRO A 225 -24.95 -2.02 -2.30
CA PRO A 225 -26.31 -2.39 -1.97
C PRO A 225 -27.14 -2.64 -3.25
N ALA A 226 -27.78 -3.80 -3.37
CA ALA A 226 -28.51 -4.21 -4.57
C ALA A 226 -30.04 -4.10 -4.46
N GLY A 227 -30.54 -3.52 -3.35
CA GLY A 227 -31.97 -3.55 -3.00
C GLY A 227 -32.37 -4.82 -2.24
N ASP A 228 -33.49 -4.76 -1.50
CA ASP A 228 -34.06 -5.88 -0.72
C ASP A 228 -33.13 -6.53 0.33
N GLY A 229 -32.23 -5.75 0.93
CA GLY A 229 -31.28 -6.25 1.94
C GLY A 229 -30.20 -7.18 1.38
N LYS A 230 -30.15 -7.37 0.06
CA LYS A 230 -29.08 -8.08 -0.65
C LYS A 230 -27.99 -7.11 -1.06
N TYR A 231 -26.77 -7.62 -1.12
CA TYR A 231 -25.60 -6.87 -1.53
C TYR A 231 -24.84 -7.63 -2.61
N ILE A 232 -24.20 -6.87 -3.50
CA ILE A 232 -23.27 -7.36 -4.51
C ILE A 232 -21.86 -7.02 -4.04
N THR A 233 -20.93 -7.95 -4.19
CA THR A 233 -19.53 -7.72 -3.86
C THR A 233 -18.71 -7.44 -5.10
N LYS A 234 -17.95 -6.35 -5.10
CA LYS A 234 -17.04 -5.95 -6.17
C LYS A 234 -15.61 -5.95 -5.65
N GLN A 235 -14.70 -6.56 -6.39
CA GLN A 235 -13.29 -6.60 -6.03
C GLN A 235 -12.60 -5.25 -6.33
N GLU A 236 -11.95 -4.68 -5.33
CA GLU A 236 -11.16 -3.46 -5.44
C GLU A 236 -9.70 -3.73 -5.05
N LEU A 237 -8.78 -3.33 -5.93
CA LEU A 237 -7.34 -3.53 -5.77
C LEU A 237 -6.62 -2.18 -5.81
N LYS A 238 -5.83 -1.88 -4.77
CA LYS A 238 -5.10 -0.59 -4.67
C LYS A 238 -3.63 -0.82 -4.36
N GLY A 239 -2.75 -0.22 -5.18
CA GLY A 239 -1.30 -0.19 -4.97
C GLY A 239 -0.59 -1.54 -5.02
N LEU A 240 -1.31 -2.61 -5.33
CA LEU A 240 -0.76 -3.95 -5.54
C LEU A 240 0.02 -4.02 -6.83
N ASP A 241 0.96 -4.96 -6.89
CA ASP A 241 1.82 -5.14 -8.06
C ASP A 241 1.03 -5.50 -9.32
N ILE A 242 -0.12 -6.16 -9.12
CA ILE A 242 -1.04 -6.54 -10.18
C ILE A 242 -1.66 -5.33 -10.92
N VAL A 243 -1.79 -4.20 -10.21
CA VAL A 243 -2.34 -2.96 -10.78
C VAL A 243 -1.26 -2.16 -11.52
N ARG A 244 0.01 -2.53 -11.34
CA ARG A 244 1.13 -1.82 -11.96
C ARG A 244 1.40 -2.35 -13.37
N ARG A 245 1.89 -1.47 -14.23
CA ARG A 245 2.17 -1.76 -15.64
C ARG A 245 3.51 -2.48 -15.86
N ASP A 246 4.40 -2.44 -14.87
CA ASP A 246 5.77 -2.95 -14.91
C ASP A 246 5.91 -4.43 -14.53
N TRP A 247 4.79 -5.14 -14.38
CA TRP A 247 4.74 -6.60 -14.21
C TRP A 247 4.11 -7.26 -15.44
N CYS A 248 4.59 -8.46 -15.76
CA CYS A 248 4.05 -9.21 -16.89
C CYS A 248 2.60 -9.64 -16.67
N ASP A 249 1.84 -9.79 -17.76
CA ASP A 249 0.43 -10.18 -17.67
C ASP A 249 0.24 -11.53 -16.98
N LEU A 250 1.13 -12.49 -17.21
CA LEU A 250 1.11 -13.79 -16.53
C LEU A 250 1.15 -13.65 -15.00
N ALA A 251 2.04 -12.80 -14.47
CA ALA A 251 2.13 -12.57 -13.02
C ALA A 251 0.90 -11.84 -12.47
N LYS A 252 0.33 -10.92 -13.26
CA LYS A 252 -0.90 -10.21 -12.91
C LYS A 252 -2.11 -11.13 -12.85
N GLU A 253 -2.27 -12.00 -13.84
CA GLU A 253 -3.34 -13.00 -13.89
C GLU A 253 -3.23 -14.00 -12.73
N THR A 254 -2.03 -14.50 -12.48
CA THR A 254 -1.74 -15.39 -11.35
C THR A 254 -2.06 -14.72 -10.02
N GLY A 255 -1.60 -13.48 -9.82
CA GLY A 255 -1.88 -12.72 -8.61
C GLY A 255 -3.37 -12.43 -8.42
N ASN A 256 -4.09 -12.08 -9.49
CA ASN A 256 -5.54 -11.86 -9.44
C ASN A 256 -6.29 -13.13 -9.04
N TYR A 257 -5.90 -14.29 -9.56
CA TYR A 257 -6.47 -15.56 -9.16
C TYR A 257 -6.26 -15.82 -7.67
N VAL A 258 -5.02 -15.64 -7.18
CA VAL A 258 -4.69 -15.84 -5.76
C VAL A 258 -5.50 -14.90 -4.87
N ILE A 259 -5.62 -13.62 -5.22
CA ILE A 259 -6.45 -12.68 -4.46
C ILE A 259 -7.93 -13.07 -4.50
N GLY A 260 -8.43 -13.52 -5.66
CA GLY A 260 -9.80 -14.00 -5.78
C GLY A 260 -10.09 -15.19 -4.87
N GLN A 261 -9.13 -16.12 -4.74
CA GLN A 261 -9.24 -17.24 -3.79
C GLN A 261 -9.20 -16.76 -2.34
N ILE A 262 -8.29 -15.85 -1.98
CA ILE A 262 -8.15 -15.33 -0.60
C ILE A 262 -9.38 -14.55 -0.15
N LEU A 263 -9.96 -13.76 -1.06
CA LEU A 263 -11.16 -12.96 -0.77
C LEU A 263 -12.45 -13.77 -0.89
N SER A 264 -12.39 -15.03 -1.33
CA SER A 264 -13.55 -15.91 -1.44
C SER A 264 -14.08 -16.33 -0.06
N ASP A 265 -15.31 -16.83 -0.03
CA ASP A 265 -15.95 -17.35 1.19
C ASP A 265 -15.59 -18.82 1.48
N GLN A 266 -14.52 -19.37 0.88
CA GLN A 266 -14.09 -20.75 1.07
C GLN A 266 -13.33 -20.96 2.38
N SER A 267 -13.17 -22.23 2.78
CA SER A 267 -12.36 -22.55 3.96
C SER A 267 -10.87 -22.29 3.71
N ARG A 268 -10.10 -22.01 4.79
CA ARG A 268 -8.67 -21.73 4.68
C ARG A 268 -7.89 -22.86 3.99
N ASP A 269 -8.25 -24.10 4.28
CA ASP A 269 -7.58 -25.28 3.72
C ASP A 269 -7.84 -25.42 2.22
N GLU A 270 -9.09 -25.22 1.78
CA GLU A 270 -9.46 -25.21 0.35
C GLU A 270 -8.76 -24.09 -0.41
N ILE A 271 -8.67 -22.89 0.18
CA ILE A 271 -7.97 -21.75 -0.42
C ILE A 271 -6.50 -22.09 -0.67
N VAL A 272 -5.80 -22.65 0.32
CA VAL A 272 -4.39 -23.04 0.19
C VAL A 272 -4.21 -24.13 -0.86
N GLU A 273 -5.08 -25.15 -0.88
CA GLU A 273 -5.02 -26.23 -1.87
C GLU A 273 -5.26 -25.70 -3.30
N ASN A 274 -6.25 -24.82 -3.49
CA ASN A 274 -6.57 -24.23 -4.79
C ASN A 274 -5.44 -23.32 -5.29
N ILE A 275 -4.81 -22.55 -4.39
CA ILE A 275 -3.63 -21.73 -4.70
C ILE A 275 -2.46 -22.64 -5.11
N GLN A 276 -2.17 -23.68 -4.33
CA GLN A 276 -1.10 -24.63 -4.62
C GLN A 276 -1.29 -25.27 -6.00
N ARG A 277 -2.48 -25.82 -6.26
CA ARG A 277 -2.81 -26.48 -7.54
C ARG A 277 -2.58 -25.54 -8.72
N ARG A 278 -3.02 -24.29 -8.61
CA ARG A 278 -2.86 -23.29 -9.67
C ARG A 278 -1.40 -22.89 -9.89
N ILE A 279 -0.63 -22.72 -8.82
CA ILE A 279 0.80 -22.34 -8.92
C ILE A 279 1.60 -23.45 -9.59
N ILE A 280 1.34 -24.72 -9.26
CA ILE A 280 1.98 -25.87 -9.89
C ILE A 280 1.65 -25.92 -11.39
N GLU A 281 0.37 -25.80 -11.74
CA GLU A 281 -0.08 -25.76 -13.13
C GLU A 281 0.63 -24.64 -13.94
N ILE A 282 0.77 -23.45 -13.34
CA ILE A 282 1.47 -22.34 -13.99
C ILE A 282 2.96 -22.65 -14.17
N GLY A 283 3.61 -23.23 -13.14
CA GLY A 283 5.00 -23.67 -13.24
C GLY A 283 5.20 -24.63 -14.42
N GLU A 284 4.37 -25.65 -14.53
CA GLU A 284 4.40 -26.63 -15.63
C GLU A 284 4.13 -25.99 -16.99
N ASN A 285 3.13 -25.10 -17.09
CA ASN A 285 2.78 -24.42 -18.33
C ASN A 285 3.92 -23.52 -18.84
N VAL A 286 4.62 -22.85 -17.92
CA VAL A 286 5.77 -22.01 -18.25
C VAL A 286 6.96 -22.88 -18.69
N THR A 287 7.28 -23.96 -17.96
CA THR A 287 8.39 -24.87 -18.31
C THR A 287 8.16 -25.58 -19.64
N ASN A 288 6.92 -25.95 -19.94
CA ASN A 288 6.53 -26.58 -21.21
C ASN A 288 6.36 -25.59 -22.37
N ASN A 289 6.61 -24.28 -22.16
CA ASN A 289 6.43 -23.22 -23.16
C ASN A 289 5.01 -23.16 -23.76
N LEU A 290 3.98 -23.49 -22.97
CA LEU A 290 2.57 -23.44 -23.40
C LEU A 290 1.98 -22.02 -23.37
N ILE A 291 2.67 -21.09 -22.71
CA ILE A 291 2.20 -19.72 -22.51
C ILE A 291 2.55 -18.82 -23.71
N PRO A 292 1.58 -18.04 -24.24
CA PRO A 292 1.83 -17.10 -25.32
C PRO A 292 2.84 -16.00 -24.95
N VAL A 293 3.68 -15.61 -25.92
CA VAL A 293 4.70 -14.53 -25.76
C VAL A 293 4.11 -13.24 -25.19
N LYS A 294 2.87 -12.89 -25.58
CA LYS A 294 2.19 -11.68 -25.12
C LYS A 294 2.08 -11.60 -23.60
N GLN A 295 1.91 -12.75 -22.92
CA GLN A 295 1.77 -12.76 -21.46
C GLN A 295 3.07 -12.44 -20.72
N TYR A 296 4.21 -12.52 -21.40
CA TYR A 296 5.54 -12.22 -20.87
C TYR A 296 5.95 -10.75 -21.07
N GLU A 297 5.14 -9.95 -21.77
CA GLU A 297 5.45 -8.54 -22.06
C GLU A 297 5.41 -7.70 -20.78
N ILE A 298 6.47 -6.93 -20.56
CA ILE A 298 6.60 -5.99 -19.44
C ILE A 298 6.62 -4.57 -20.01
N ASN A 299 5.80 -3.68 -19.44
CA ASN A 299 5.65 -2.31 -19.92
C ASN A 299 6.23 -1.31 -18.93
N LYS A 300 7.18 -0.48 -19.39
CA LYS A 300 7.76 0.58 -18.55
C LYS A 300 7.89 1.89 -19.31
N ALA A 301 7.43 2.97 -18.66
CA ALA A 301 7.54 4.32 -19.19
C ALA A 301 8.95 4.90 -18.99
N LEU A 302 9.40 5.66 -19.97
CA LEU A 302 10.66 6.40 -19.90
C LEU A 302 10.44 7.74 -19.20
N THR A 303 11.18 8.01 -18.13
CA THR A 303 11.12 9.31 -17.43
C THR A 303 11.95 10.40 -18.12
N LYS A 304 13.06 9.99 -18.75
CA LYS A 304 13.98 10.83 -19.53
C LYS A 304 14.15 10.25 -20.92
N ASP A 305 14.79 10.99 -21.82
CA ASP A 305 15.14 10.45 -23.12
C ASP A 305 16.16 9.30 -22.97
N PRO A 306 16.08 8.25 -23.81
CA PRO A 306 16.94 7.05 -23.67
C PRO A 306 18.45 7.33 -23.64
N GLN A 307 18.89 8.45 -24.22
CA GLN A 307 20.30 8.84 -24.29
C GLN A 307 20.81 9.48 -23.00
N ASP A 308 19.93 10.02 -22.16
CA ASP A 308 20.28 10.79 -20.97
C ASP A 308 20.41 9.93 -19.71
N TYR A 309 20.15 8.62 -19.82
CA TYR A 309 20.36 7.70 -18.72
C TYR A 309 21.86 7.39 -18.56
N PRO A 310 22.41 7.43 -17.32
CA PRO A 310 23.79 7.03 -17.06
C PRO A 310 23.98 5.51 -17.26
N ASP A 311 23.05 4.69 -16.77
CA ASP A 311 23.15 3.22 -16.73
C ASP A 311 22.40 2.52 -17.87
N LYS A 312 22.72 2.89 -19.11
CA LYS A 312 22.02 2.43 -20.34
C LYS A 312 21.94 0.91 -20.50
N LYS A 313 22.93 0.17 -19.98
CA LYS A 313 23.03 -1.30 -20.11
C LYS A 313 22.34 -2.07 -18.98
N SER A 314 22.17 -1.45 -17.82
CA SER A 314 21.53 -2.10 -16.65
C SER A 314 20.01 -2.03 -16.74
N LEU A 315 19.49 -0.93 -17.28
CA LEU A 315 18.05 -0.70 -17.38
C LEU A 315 17.45 -1.37 -18.64
N PRO A 316 16.57 -2.38 -18.49
CA PRO A 316 16.10 -3.19 -19.63
C PRO A 316 15.27 -2.38 -20.64
N HIS A 317 14.29 -1.61 -20.15
CA HIS A 317 13.48 -0.69 -20.96
C HIS A 317 14.30 0.36 -21.73
N VAL A 318 15.42 0.85 -21.17
CA VAL A 318 16.29 1.83 -21.85
C VAL A 318 17.11 1.15 -22.95
N HIS A 319 17.63 -0.05 -22.69
CA HIS A 319 18.33 -0.86 -23.70
C HIS A 319 17.44 -1.13 -24.92
N VAL A 320 16.19 -1.55 -24.68
CA VAL A 320 15.22 -1.79 -25.75
C VAL A 320 14.84 -0.50 -26.46
N ALA A 321 14.65 0.60 -25.74
CA ALA A 321 14.36 1.89 -26.35
C ALA A 321 15.48 2.38 -27.28
N LEU A 322 16.75 2.20 -26.88
CA LEU A 322 17.91 2.54 -27.72
C LEU A 322 17.96 1.68 -28.99
N TRP A 323 17.66 0.38 -28.86
CA TRP A 323 17.56 -0.51 -30.01
C TRP A 323 16.42 -0.08 -30.95
N MET A 324 15.22 0.19 -30.43
CA MET A 324 14.09 0.68 -31.22
C MET A 324 14.40 2.01 -31.93
N ASN A 325 15.13 2.91 -31.28
CA ASN A 325 15.58 4.19 -31.88
C ASN A 325 16.64 4.03 -32.97
N SER A 326 17.36 2.89 -33.00
CA SER A 326 18.33 2.56 -34.04
C SER A 326 17.69 1.95 -35.30
N GLN A 327 16.47 1.43 -35.17
CA GLN A 327 15.70 0.90 -36.30
C GLN A 327 15.02 2.03 -37.07
N GLU A 328 14.69 1.80 -38.34
CA GLU A 328 13.85 2.70 -39.12
C GLU A 328 12.40 2.61 -38.62
N GLY A 329 12.01 3.53 -37.74
CA GLY A 329 10.70 3.54 -37.11
C GLY A 329 10.46 4.74 -36.20
N ARG A 330 9.38 4.68 -35.41
CA ARG A 330 9.05 5.71 -34.43
C ARG A 330 10.14 5.77 -33.36
N LYS A 331 10.75 6.94 -33.21
CA LYS A 331 11.69 7.21 -32.11
C LYS A 331 10.94 7.42 -30.80
N LEU A 332 11.34 6.68 -29.78
CA LEU A 332 10.86 6.76 -28.40
C LEU A 332 11.57 7.89 -27.66
N LYS A 333 10.78 8.69 -26.93
CA LYS A 333 11.21 9.83 -26.12
C LYS A 333 10.73 9.70 -24.67
N ALA A 334 11.11 10.64 -23.82
CA ALA A 334 10.57 10.78 -22.47
C ALA A 334 9.03 10.82 -22.51
N GLY A 335 8.40 10.05 -21.62
CA GLY A 335 6.95 9.86 -21.52
C GLY A 335 6.41 8.65 -22.29
N ASP A 336 7.14 8.13 -23.28
CA ASP A 336 6.71 6.96 -24.03
C ASP A 336 6.85 5.66 -23.19
N THR A 337 5.97 4.70 -23.45
CA THR A 337 6.00 3.37 -22.81
C THR A 337 6.68 2.36 -23.72
N VAL A 338 7.59 1.59 -23.15
CA VAL A 338 8.38 0.58 -23.85
C VAL A 338 7.99 -0.81 -23.36
N SER A 339 7.62 -1.65 -24.31
CA SER A 339 7.28 -3.06 -24.10
C SER A 339 8.51 -3.93 -24.39
N TYR A 340 8.86 -4.83 -23.47
CA TYR A 340 9.99 -5.73 -23.63
C TYR A 340 9.73 -7.08 -22.97
N VAL A 341 10.50 -8.08 -23.39
CA VAL A 341 10.53 -9.44 -22.84
C VAL A 341 11.96 -9.79 -22.42
N ILE A 342 12.08 -10.67 -21.43
CA ILE A 342 13.36 -11.12 -20.90
C ILE A 342 13.69 -12.51 -21.48
N CYS A 343 14.74 -12.52 -22.29
CA CYS A 343 15.45 -13.75 -22.68
C CYS A 343 16.73 -13.78 -21.82
N GLN A 344 17.91 -13.95 -22.40
CA GLN A 344 19.18 -13.71 -21.67
C GLN A 344 19.35 -12.24 -21.23
N ARG A 345 18.73 -11.32 -21.97
CA ARG A 345 18.69 -9.87 -21.75
C ARG A 345 17.32 -9.36 -22.17
N ALA A 346 17.07 -8.07 -22.00
CA ALA A 346 15.84 -7.44 -22.46
C ALA A 346 15.84 -7.19 -23.96
N TYR A 347 14.79 -7.68 -24.62
CA TYR A 347 14.55 -7.57 -26.07
C TYR A 347 13.13 -7.10 -26.36
N ALA A 348 12.93 -6.52 -27.54
CA ALA A 348 11.59 -6.17 -28.03
C ALA A 348 10.81 -7.42 -28.47
N PRO A 349 9.48 -7.48 -28.28
CA PRO A 349 8.67 -8.62 -28.74
C PRO A 349 8.78 -8.87 -30.26
N GLU A 350 8.95 -7.82 -31.07
CA GLU A 350 9.14 -7.92 -32.52
C GLU A 350 10.48 -8.56 -32.87
N GLN A 351 11.51 -8.33 -32.06
CA GLN A 351 12.83 -8.92 -32.24
C GLN A 351 12.79 -10.43 -31.99
N LEU A 352 12.07 -10.86 -30.95
CA LEU A 352 11.89 -12.27 -30.63
C LEU A 352 11.20 -13.03 -31.77
N LYS A 353 10.21 -12.41 -32.44
CA LYS A 353 9.52 -13.02 -33.59
C LYS A 353 10.40 -13.14 -34.83
N LYS A 354 11.36 -12.22 -35.02
CA LYS A 354 12.27 -12.19 -36.18
C LYS A 354 13.49 -13.10 -35.99
N GLN A 355 13.94 -13.29 -34.75
CA GLN A 355 15.15 -14.02 -34.41
C GLN A 355 14.82 -15.34 -33.71
N GLY A 356 14.87 -16.46 -34.44
CA GLY A 356 14.56 -17.80 -33.91
C GLY A 356 15.57 -18.39 -32.93
N ASN A 357 16.70 -17.71 -32.69
CA ASN A 357 17.73 -18.12 -31.72
C ASN A 357 17.50 -17.56 -30.31
N LEU A 358 16.52 -16.68 -30.13
CA LEU A 358 16.17 -16.11 -28.84
C LEU A 358 15.06 -16.94 -28.19
N THR A 359 15.31 -17.41 -26.97
CA THR A 359 14.33 -18.12 -26.14
C THR A 359 14.05 -17.32 -24.88
N ILE A 360 12.80 -17.39 -24.42
CA ILE A 360 12.35 -16.71 -23.20
C ILE A 360 13.08 -17.32 -22.00
N ASP A 361 13.52 -16.46 -21.06
CA ASP A 361 14.13 -16.92 -19.83
C ASP A 361 13.03 -17.27 -18.81
N VAL A 362 12.60 -18.54 -18.86
CA VAL A 362 11.62 -19.11 -17.94
C VAL A 362 11.99 -18.88 -16.48
N GLN A 363 13.28 -19.04 -16.14
CA GLN A 363 13.76 -18.92 -14.77
C GLN A 363 13.57 -17.51 -14.23
N TYR A 364 13.80 -16.49 -15.07
CA TYR A 364 13.53 -15.10 -14.72
C TYR A 364 12.05 -14.87 -14.37
N TYR A 365 11.12 -15.36 -15.19
CA TYR A 365 9.69 -15.11 -14.95
C TYR A 365 9.18 -15.85 -13.72
N LEU A 366 9.63 -17.09 -13.47
CA LEU A 366 9.26 -17.82 -12.26
C LEU A 366 9.80 -17.12 -10.99
N LEU A 367 11.09 -16.77 -10.97
CA LEU A 367 11.77 -16.22 -9.78
C LEU A 367 11.52 -14.73 -9.53
N GLN A 368 11.51 -13.91 -10.58
CA GLN A 368 11.52 -12.44 -10.48
C GLN A 368 10.18 -11.81 -10.81
N GLN A 369 9.26 -12.53 -11.46
CA GLN A 369 7.92 -12.02 -11.80
C GLN A 369 6.83 -12.68 -10.97
N ILE A 370 6.63 -14.00 -11.10
CA ILE A 370 5.49 -14.69 -10.47
C ILE A 370 5.71 -14.84 -8.97
N HIS A 371 6.85 -15.40 -8.57
CA HIS A 371 7.15 -15.67 -7.16
C HIS A 371 7.00 -14.42 -6.27
N PRO A 372 7.58 -13.25 -6.59
CA PRO A 372 7.51 -12.10 -5.69
C PRO A 372 6.11 -11.53 -5.55
N VAL A 373 5.28 -11.61 -6.60
CA VAL A 373 3.88 -11.16 -6.56
C VAL A 373 3.07 -12.06 -5.62
N VAL A 374 3.14 -13.37 -5.82
CA VAL A 374 2.41 -14.34 -5.01
C VAL A 374 2.91 -14.34 -3.56
N ALA A 375 4.22 -14.28 -3.34
CA ALA A 375 4.81 -14.26 -2.01
C ALA A 375 4.37 -13.03 -1.20
N ARG A 376 4.30 -11.84 -1.81
CA ARG A 376 3.81 -10.63 -1.13
C ARG A 376 2.33 -10.70 -0.79
N ILE A 377 1.52 -11.30 -1.65
CA ILE A 377 0.07 -11.47 -1.41
C ILE A 377 -0.18 -12.46 -0.29
N CYS A 378 0.57 -13.57 -0.25
CA CYS A 378 0.41 -14.63 0.75
C CYS A 378 1.17 -14.36 2.05
N GLU A 379 1.97 -13.29 2.14
CA GLU A 379 2.78 -12.96 3.33
C GLU A 379 1.98 -12.90 4.65
N PRO A 380 0.72 -12.39 4.69
CA PRO A 380 -0.08 -12.39 5.91
C PRO A 380 -0.82 -13.70 6.19
N ILE A 381 -0.76 -14.69 5.30
CA ILE A 381 -1.54 -15.93 5.40
C ILE A 381 -0.71 -16.99 6.13
N ASP A 382 -1.21 -17.47 7.27
CA ASP A 382 -0.52 -18.54 7.98
C ASP A 382 -0.52 -19.83 7.15
N GLY A 383 0.63 -20.50 7.11
CA GLY A 383 0.80 -21.78 6.40
C GLY A 383 1.38 -21.66 4.99
N ILE A 384 1.34 -20.48 4.38
CA ILE A 384 2.01 -20.24 3.08
C ILE A 384 3.31 -19.48 3.33
N ASP A 385 4.41 -20.04 2.84
CA ASP A 385 5.74 -19.44 2.99
C ASP A 385 6.42 -19.25 1.63
N SER A 386 7.35 -18.28 1.55
CA SER A 386 8.08 -17.97 0.32
C SER A 386 8.82 -19.19 -0.25
N VAL A 387 9.37 -20.02 0.64
CA VAL A 387 10.05 -21.28 0.30
C VAL A 387 9.07 -22.31 -0.28
N LEU A 388 7.85 -22.37 0.28
CA LEU A 388 6.82 -23.28 -0.18
C LEU A 388 6.31 -22.88 -1.57
N ILE A 389 6.10 -21.59 -1.80
CA ILE A 389 5.73 -21.06 -3.12
C ILE A 389 6.81 -21.36 -4.17
N ALA A 390 8.09 -21.19 -3.81
CA ALA A 390 9.19 -21.55 -4.71
C ALA A 390 9.19 -23.04 -5.06
N THR A 391 8.87 -23.90 -4.09
CA THR A 391 8.75 -25.34 -4.28
C THR A 391 7.60 -25.68 -5.23
N TRP A 392 6.43 -25.03 -5.07
CA TRP A 392 5.28 -25.22 -5.96
C TRP A 392 5.54 -24.74 -7.39
N LEU A 393 6.34 -23.70 -7.58
CA LEU A 393 6.77 -23.23 -8.90
C LEU A 393 7.84 -24.13 -9.55
N GLY A 394 8.35 -25.14 -8.84
CA GLY A 394 9.40 -26.04 -9.34
C GLY A 394 10.81 -25.42 -9.32
N VAL A 395 11.06 -24.43 -8.47
CA VAL A 395 12.36 -23.74 -8.39
C VAL A 395 13.11 -24.09 -7.11
N ASP A 396 14.45 -24.15 -7.17
CA ASP A 396 15.30 -24.47 -6.01
C ASP A 396 15.04 -23.51 -4.82
N PRO A 397 14.55 -24.01 -3.67
CA PRO A 397 14.22 -23.18 -2.52
C PRO A 397 15.43 -22.54 -1.83
N SER A 398 16.65 -22.99 -2.15
CA SER A 398 17.89 -22.54 -1.50
C SER A 398 18.17 -21.04 -1.70
N GLN A 399 17.73 -20.46 -2.82
CA GLN A 399 17.95 -19.04 -3.13
C GLN A 399 17.04 -18.10 -2.32
N PHE A 400 15.90 -18.59 -1.84
CA PHE A 400 14.88 -17.76 -1.17
C PHE A 400 15.06 -17.67 0.34
N LYS A 401 15.74 -18.63 0.97
CA LYS A 401 16.02 -18.65 2.42
C LYS A 401 16.77 -17.39 2.88
N LEU A 402 17.63 -16.82 2.02
CA LEU A 402 18.43 -15.64 2.32
C LEU A 402 17.63 -14.32 2.34
N HIS A 403 16.53 -14.21 1.60
CA HIS A 403 15.77 -12.95 1.46
C HIS A 403 14.69 -12.78 2.53
N GLN A 404 14.27 -13.89 3.15
CA GLN A 404 13.08 -13.97 3.99
C GLN A 404 13.27 -13.44 5.41
N HIS A 405 14.49 -13.45 5.94
CA HIS A 405 14.75 -13.03 7.32
C HIS A 405 15.03 -11.52 7.48
N TYR A 406 15.68 -10.87 6.50
CA TYR A 406 15.96 -9.43 6.58
C TYR A 406 14.70 -8.54 6.64
N HIS A 407 13.56 -9.03 6.14
CA HIS A 407 12.28 -8.29 6.16
C HIS A 407 11.30 -8.75 7.24
N LYS A 408 11.50 -9.93 7.87
CA LYS A 408 10.60 -10.42 8.92
C LYS A 408 10.79 -9.66 10.23
N ASP A 409 12.00 -9.20 10.53
CA ASP A 409 12.31 -8.52 11.80
C ASP A 409 11.61 -7.16 11.93
N GLU A 410 11.36 -6.43 10.82
CA GLU A 410 10.64 -5.13 10.88
C GLU A 410 9.16 -5.26 11.25
N LYS A 411 8.54 -6.44 11.03
CA LYS A 411 7.10 -6.62 11.26
C LYS A 411 6.76 -6.84 12.74
N TYR A 412 7.70 -7.38 13.51
CA TYR A 412 7.54 -7.63 14.95
C TYR A 412 7.86 -6.41 15.82
N ASP A 413 8.54 -5.39 15.28
CA ASP A 413 8.72 -4.09 15.96
C ASP A 413 7.41 -3.30 16.14
N LEU A 414 6.31 -3.73 15.49
CA LEU A 414 4.98 -3.14 15.67
C LEU A 414 4.30 -3.59 16.99
N PHE A 415 4.72 -4.70 17.58
CA PHE A 415 4.29 -5.17 18.91
C PHE A 415 5.48 -5.08 19.87
N GLY A 416 5.73 -3.88 20.40
CA GLY A 416 6.92 -3.54 21.19
C GLY A 416 7.19 -4.46 22.40
N GLY A 417 8.02 -5.48 22.18
CA GLY A 417 8.65 -6.28 23.22
C GLY A 417 9.88 -7.02 22.65
N PRO A 418 11.06 -6.99 23.31
CA PRO A 418 12.19 -7.77 22.87
C PRO A 418 11.88 -9.25 23.06
N ILE A 419 11.63 -9.97 21.96
CA ILE A 419 11.60 -11.43 21.97
C ILE A 419 13.02 -11.87 22.36
N GLN A 420 13.18 -12.53 23.52
CA GLN A 420 14.40 -13.25 23.87
C GLN A 420 14.55 -14.43 22.91
N GLN A 421 15.05 -14.16 21.71
CA GLN A 421 15.50 -15.20 20.78
C GLN A 421 16.70 -15.91 21.39
N THR A 422 16.79 -17.22 21.16
CA THR A 422 17.99 -17.99 21.54
C THR A 422 19.20 -17.52 20.72
N ASP A 423 20.41 -17.63 21.26
CA ASP A 423 21.63 -17.23 20.54
C ASP A 423 21.77 -18.03 19.23
N GLU A 424 21.34 -19.29 19.21
CA GLU A 424 21.32 -20.13 18.02
C GLU A 424 20.42 -19.58 16.90
N GLU A 425 19.24 -19.07 17.23
CA GLU A 425 18.32 -18.47 16.27
C GLU A 425 18.82 -17.12 15.79
N LYS A 426 19.34 -16.30 16.71
CA LYS A 426 19.86 -14.96 16.44
C LYS A 426 21.05 -14.98 15.47
N TYR A 427 21.94 -15.96 15.59
CA TYR A 427 23.15 -16.06 14.77
C TYR A 427 23.04 -17.07 13.62
N LYS A 428 21.86 -17.68 13.40
CA LYS A 428 21.64 -18.71 12.38
C LYS A 428 22.06 -18.29 10.97
N ASP A 429 21.72 -17.06 10.58
CA ASP A 429 21.98 -16.52 9.24
C ASP A 429 23.30 -15.75 9.13
N CYS A 430 24.01 -15.61 10.25
CA CYS A 430 25.33 -14.99 10.25
C CYS A 430 26.35 -15.89 9.54
N LYS A 431 27.23 -15.27 8.74
CA LYS A 431 28.32 -16.03 8.11
C LYS A 431 29.27 -16.52 9.19
N ARG A 432 29.46 -17.85 9.23
CA ARG A 432 30.43 -18.49 10.12
C ARG A 432 31.84 -18.01 9.81
N PHE A 433 32.62 -17.74 10.85
CA PHE A 433 34.01 -17.32 10.70
C PHE A 433 34.86 -18.51 10.23
N LYS A 434 35.76 -18.26 9.27
CA LYS A 434 36.60 -19.28 8.66
C LYS A 434 38.06 -18.88 8.66
N PHE A 435 38.93 -19.80 9.02
CA PHE A 435 40.38 -19.60 9.03
C PHE A 435 41.12 -20.85 8.55
N ALA A 436 41.96 -20.71 7.54
CA ALA A 436 42.82 -21.79 7.08
C ALA A 436 44.02 -21.94 8.03
N CYS A 437 44.32 -23.18 8.44
CA CYS A 437 45.51 -23.46 9.23
C CYS A 437 46.78 -23.16 8.41
N PRO A 438 47.73 -22.36 8.93
CA PRO A 438 48.97 -22.05 8.20
C PRO A 438 49.87 -23.27 7.90
N LYS A 439 49.69 -24.38 8.64
CA LYS A 439 50.55 -25.57 8.55
C LYS A 439 49.97 -26.66 7.65
N CYS A 440 48.70 -27.02 7.84
CA CYS A 440 48.04 -28.09 7.06
C CYS A 440 47.11 -27.56 5.96
N GLY A 441 46.90 -26.24 5.89
CA GLY A 441 46.03 -25.60 4.88
C GLY A 441 44.53 -25.87 5.06
N THR A 442 44.12 -26.65 6.06
CA THR A 442 42.71 -27.01 6.24
C THR A 442 41.88 -25.82 6.74
N GLU A 443 40.70 -25.64 6.15
CA GLU A 443 39.73 -24.60 6.52
C GLU A 443 39.03 -24.98 7.84
N ASN A 444 39.28 -24.21 8.90
CA ASN A 444 38.60 -24.34 10.17
C ASN A 444 37.42 -23.39 10.23
N ILE A 445 36.25 -23.93 10.61
CA ILE A 445 35.01 -23.16 10.79
C ILE A 445 34.78 -22.94 12.29
N TYR A 446 34.64 -21.69 12.70
CA TYR A 446 34.34 -21.32 14.08
C TYR A 446 32.90 -20.80 14.16
N ASP A 447 32.02 -21.64 14.67
CA ASP A 447 30.62 -21.37 14.94
C ASP A 447 30.33 -21.14 16.42
N ASN A 448 31.10 -21.77 17.32
CA ASN A 448 30.99 -21.58 18.76
C ASN A 448 32.37 -21.62 19.45
N VAL A 449 32.43 -21.12 20.70
CA VAL A 449 33.64 -21.11 21.55
C VAL A 449 34.16 -22.54 21.77
N PHE A 450 33.24 -23.49 21.90
CA PHE A 450 33.53 -24.90 22.13
C PHE A 450 33.10 -25.76 20.95
N ARG A 451 33.89 -26.79 20.64
CA ARG A 451 33.55 -27.84 19.71
C ARG A 451 33.51 -29.18 20.46
N TYR A 452 32.51 -29.99 20.13
CA TYR A 452 32.43 -31.36 20.62
C TYR A 452 33.25 -32.27 19.71
N LEU A 453 34.34 -32.83 20.22
CA LEU A 453 35.22 -33.75 19.49
C LEU A 453 35.50 -34.98 20.36
N SER A 454 35.24 -36.17 19.82
CA SER A 454 35.56 -37.47 20.47
C SER A 454 35.03 -37.58 21.91
N GLY A 455 33.81 -37.11 22.17
CA GLY A 455 33.17 -37.23 23.48
C GLY A 455 33.59 -36.16 24.52
N LYS A 456 34.40 -35.16 24.15
CA LYS A 456 34.83 -34.07 25.04
C LYS A 456 34.62 -32.70 24.39
N PHE A 457 34.25 -31.72 25.21
CA PHE A 457 34.26 -30.32 24.81
C PHE A 457 35.71 -29.81 24.79
N LYS A 458 36.14 -29.27 23.66
CA LYS A 458 37.43 -28.59 23.50
C LYS A 458 37.17 -27.18 22.96
N ALA A 459 37.98 -26.21 23.37
CA ALA A 459 37.89 -24.87 22.79
C ALA A 459 38.24 -24.95 21.30
N SER A 460 37.41 -24.35 20.44
CA SER A 460 37.51 -24.49 18.97
C SER A 460 38.85 -23.99 18.42
N VAL A 461 39.50 -23.04 19.11
CA VAL A 461 40.78 -22.42 18.73
C VAL A 461 41.99 -23.27 19.14
N LEU A 462 41.80 -24.34 19.93
CA LEU A 462 42.90 -25.22 20.36
C LEU A 462 43.18 -26.37 19.41
N CYS A 463 42.30 -26.63 18.42
CA CYS A 463 42.39 -27.82 17.59
C CYS A 463 42.11 -27.49 16.12
N CYS A 464 43.03 -27.91 15.24
CA CYS A 464 42.82 -27.88 13.80
C CYS A 464 42.01 -29.10 13.35
N ASN A 465 41.13 -28.91 12.36
CA ASN A 465 40.49 -29.99 11.60
C ASN A 465 41.45 -30.40 10.47
N PRO A 466 41.75 -31.68 10.14
CA PRO A 466 41.30 -32.97 10.70
C PRO A 466 42.36 -33.66 11.60
N GLU A 467 42.08 -34.89 12.05
CA GLU A 467 42.76 -35.73 13.07
C GLU A 467 44.30 -35.97 12.92
N GLY A 468 44.99 -35.29 12.00
CA GLY A 468 46.44 -35.37 11.80
C GLY A 468 47.24 -34.13 12.21
N CYS A 469 46.59 -33.02 12.58
CA CYS A 469 47.27 -31.75 12.90
C CYS A 469 47.15 -31.41 14.39
N ASN A 470 48.19 -31.70 15.18
CA ASN A 470 48.30 -31.37 16.61
C ASN A 470 48.73 -29.92 16.88
N GLU A 471 48.53 -29.01 15.92
CA GLU A 471 48.97 -27.63 16.05
C GLU A 471 47.93 -26.79 16.81
N ASN A 472 48.40 -26.01 17.79
CA ASN A 472 47.55 -25.11 18.56
C ASN A 472 47.34 -23.81 17.77
N LEU A 473 46.11 -23.57 17.28
CA LEU A 473 45.80 -22.38 16.49
C LEU A 473 45.89 -21.07 17.31
N LEU A 474 45.94 -21.13 18.64
CA LEU A 474 46.25 -19.95 19.47
C LEU A 474 47.64 -19.36 19.18
N ASN A 475 48.60 -20.18 18.73
CA ASN A 475 49.92 -19.71 18.33
C ASN A 475 49.84 -18.75 17.12
N TYR A 476 48.73 -18.77 16.37
CA TYR A 476 48.46 -17.92 15.22
C TYR A 476 47.41 -16.84 15.51
N SER A 477 47.32 -16.38 16.77
CA SER A 477 46.36 -15.35 17.20
C SER A 477 46.41 -14.08 16.35
N MET A 478 47.60 -13.65 15.89
CA MET A 478 47.77 -12.48 15.02
C MET A 478 47.13 -12.69 13.64
N GLN A 479 47.32 -13.87 13.04
CA GLN A 479 46.74 -14.20 11.75
C GLN A 479 45.21 -14.34 11.85
N ILE A 480 44.71 -14.91 12.94
CA ILE A 480 43.28 -15.01 13.21
C ILE A 480 42.67 -13.60 13.35
N ASN A 481 43.29 -12.72 14.13
CA ASN A 481 42.83 -11.34 14.30
C ASN A 481 42.85 -10.57 12.98
N ASN A 482 43.92 -10.69 12.19
CA ASN A 482 44.01 -10.07 10.87
C ASN A 482 42.89 -10.55 9.94
N LYS A 483 42.63 -11.86 9.91
CA LYS A 483 41.55 -12.44 9.10
C LYS A 483 40.17 -11.95 9.57
N LEU A 484 39.95 -11.87 10.87
CA LEU A 484 38.72 -11.37 11.45
C LEU A 484 38.50 -9.88 11.12
N ILE A 485 39.55 -9.04 11.23
CA ILE A 485 39.49 -7.62 10.83
C ILE A 485 39.17 -7.49 9.34
N LEU A 486 39.78 -8.31 8.47
CA LEU A 486 39.50 -8.30 7.04
C LEU A 486 38.05 -8.70 6.73
N ASP A 487 37.53 -9.72 7.40
CA ASP A 487 36.15 -10.16 7.24
C ASP A 487 35.16 -9.10 7.73
N ILE A 488 35.39 -8.51 8.92
CA ILE A 488 34.57 -7.40 9.44
C ILE A 488 34.61 -6.21 8.48
N ARG A 489 35.77 -5.81 7.97
CA ARG A 489 35.87 -4.74 6.96
C ARG A 489 35.11 -5.09 5.68
N GLY A 490 35.14 -6.35 5.26
CA GLY A 490 34.34 -6.85 4.15
C GLY A 490 32.84 -6.71 4.40
N PHE A 491 32.36 -7.04 5.61
CA PHE A 491 30.95 -6.88 5.99
C PHE A 491 30.56 -5.42 6.15
N MET A 492 31.39 -4.57 6.76
CA MET A 492 31.19 -3.13 6.83
C MET A 492 31.08 -2.53 5.42
N LYS A 493 32.00 -2.90 4.52
CA LYS A 493 31.94 -2.45 3.12
C LYS A 493 30.64 -2.88 2.45
N LYS A 494 30.19 -4.13 2.65
CA LYS A 494 28.89 -4.59 2.12
C LYS A 494 27.72 -3.78 2.66
N TYR A 495 27.69 -3.57 3.98
CA TYR A 495 26.66 -2.77 4.63
C TYR A 495 26.60 -1.35 4.06
N TYR A 496 27.75 -0.66 3.98
CA TYR A 496 27.83 0.71 3.44
C TYR A 496 27.74 0.80 1.92
N CYS A 497 27.96 -0.28 1.17
CA CYS A 497 27.73 -0.31 -0.28
C CYS A 497 26.24 -0.36 -0.65
N VAL A 498 25.40 -1.01 0.17
CA VAL A 498 23.94 -1.08 -0.08
C VAL A 498 23.27 0.28 0.17
N SER A 499 23.86 1.15 0.98
CA SER A 499 23.33 2.50 1.25
C SER A 499 23.53 3.52 0.11
N ASN A 500 24.22 3.14 -0.98
CA ASN A 500 24.55 4.01 -2.12
C ASN A 500 23.87 3.57 -3.45
N LEU A 501 22.86 2.71 -3.37
CA LEU A 501 21.92 2.36 -4.46
C LEU A 501 20.51 2.75 -4.02
#